data_AF-A0A835D6X3-F1
#
_entry.id   AF-A0A835D6X3-F1
#
_cell.length_a   1.000
_cell.length_b   1.000
_cell.length_c   1.000
_cell.angle_alpha   90.00
_cell.angle_beta   90.00
_cell.angle_gamma   90.00
#
_symmetry.space_group_name_H-M   'P 1'
#
loop_
_entity.id
_entity.type
_entity.pdbx_description
1 polymer ?
#
loop_
_entity_poly.entity_id
_entity_poly.type
_entity_poly.pdbx_seq_one_letter_code
_entity_poly.pdbx_strand_id
1 'polypeptide(L)'
;MESKKKVIPIFVDIKPSELHVMDFNGRFEVKELQRFRRALKEAKYTVGLTFDSSNGFAEEGVKNESLYEVALGYMDEAFKKMKMVNGKHDSSLLDMDSQETLT
;
A
#
# COMPACT_ATOMS: atom_id res chain seq x y z
N MET A 1 20.31 5.73 0.79
CA MET A 1 19.84 4.91 1.91
C MET A 1 20.66 5.18 3.16
N GLU A 2 20.05 5.71 4.22
CA GLU A 2 20.68 5.71 5.55
C GLU A 2 20.24 4.48 6.36
N SER A 3 21.19 3.93 7.12
CA SER A 3 21.10 2.75 7.99
C SER A 3 20.95 1.41 7.26
N LYS A 4 21.59 0.38 7.82
CA LYS A 4 21.76 -1.00 7.36
C LYS A 4 20.44 -1.80 7.19
N LYS A 5 19.33 -1.13 6.93
CA LYS A 5 17.99 -1.71 6.77
C LYS A 5 17.83 -2.25 5.36
N LYS A 6 17.26 -3.44 5.26
CA LYS A 6 16.83 -4.01 3.98
C LYS A 6 15.48 -3.40 3.61
N VAL A 7 15.33 -3.01 2.35
CA VAL A 7 14.08 -2.48 1.78
C VAL A 7 13.61 -3.46 0.73
N ILE A 8 12.35 -3.88 0.80
CA ILE A 8 11.70 -4.73 -0.20
C ILE A 8 10.46 -3.96 -0.69
N PRO A 9 10.49 -3.39 -1.91
CA PRO A 9 9.30 -2.77 -2.48
C PRO A 9 8.28 -3.85 -2.88
N ILE A 10 7.00 -3.54 -2.69
CA ILE A 10 5.88 -4.35 -3.18
C ILE A 10 5.14 -3.51 -4.23
N PHE A 11 5.09 -4.00 -5.47
CA PHE A 11 4.42 -3.37 -6.60
C PHE A 11 3.06 -4.03 -6.79
N VAL A 12 1.98 -3.32 -6.47
CA VAL A 12 0.60 -3.82 -6.53
C VAL A 12 -0.09 -3.27 -7.78
N ASP A 13 -0.51 -4.16 -8.69
CA ASP A 13 -1.21 -3.84 -9.94
C ASP A 13 -0.47 -2.85 -10.86
N ILE A 14 0.84 -2.68 -10.64
CA ILE A 14 1.70 -1.76 -11.38
C ILE A 14 3.04 -2.42 -11.70
N LYS A 15 3.59 -2.10 -12.87
CA LYS A 15 4.96 -2.49 -13.22
C LYS A 15 5.94 -1.47 -12.62
N PRO A 16 7.14 -1.90 -12.18
CA PRO A 16 8.17 -0.95 -11.74
C PRO A 16 8.47 0.14 -12.79
N SER A 17 8.42 -0.19 -14.09
CA SER A 17 8.61 0.77 -15.19
C SER A 17 7.62 1.93 -15.14
N GLU A 18 6.41 1.72 -14.64
CA GLU A 18 5.31 2.69 -14.60
C GLU A 18 5.41 3.64 -13.41
N LEU A 19 6.29 3.39 -12.43
CA LEU A 19 6.48 4.30 -11.31
C LEU A 19 7.00 5.66 -11.79
N HIS A 20 6.27 6.73 -11.55
CA HIS A 20 6.76 8.07 -11.83
C HIS A 20 6.08 9.07 -10.91
N VAL A 21 6.76 10.18 -10.66
CA VAL A 21 6.18 11.28 -9.90
C VAL A 21 5.35 12.12 -10.87
N MET A 22 4.03 12.08 -10.71
CA MET A 22 3.14 13.06 -11.34
C MET A 22 3.18 14.35 -10.53
N ASP A 23 3.42 15.47 -11.20
CA ASP A 23 3.23 16.79 -10.61
C ASP A 23 1.76 17.18 -10.77
N PHE A 24 1.01 17.08 -9.68
CA PHE A 24 -0.37 17.56 -9.66
C PHE A 24 -0.38 19.06 -9.39
N ASN A 25 -0.24 19.84 -10.46
CA ASN A 25 -0.51 21.29 -10.48
C ASN A 25 0.31 22.11 -9.47
N GLY A 26 1.60 21.79 -9.29
CA GLY A 26 2.49 22.60 -8.46
C GLY A 26 2.24 22.49 -6.95
N ARG A 27 1.59 21.40 -6.51
CA ARG A 27 1.36 21.10 -5.09
C ARG A 27 2.64 20.90 -4.27
N PHE A 28 3.76 20.65 -4.94
CA PHE A 28 5.04 20.34 -4.29
C PHE A 28 6.12 21.29 -4.75
N GLU A 29 7.03 21.63 -3.85
CA GLU A 29 8.22 22.38 -4.23
C GLU A 29 9.11 21.53 -5.15
N VAL A 30 9.88 22.20 -6.02
CA VAL A 30 10.82 21.54 -6.94
C VAL A 30 11.77 20.58 -6.21
N LYS A 31 12.20 20.96 -5.00
CA LYS A 31 13.10 20.15 -4.16
C LYS A 31 12.43 18.86 -3.68
N GLU A 32 11.14 18.90 -3.38
CA GLU A 32 10.36 17.72 -2.96
C GLU A 32 10.14 16.78 -4.14
N LEU A 33 9.72 17.32 -5.29
CA LEU A 33 9.61 16.56 -6.54
C LEU A 33 10.91 15.84 -6.90
N GLN A 34 12.06 16.49 -6.73
CA GLN A 34 13.36 15.85 -6.95
C GLN A 34 13.63 14.72 -5.96
N ARG A 35 13.27 14.87 -4.68
CA ARG A 35 13.41 13.83 -3.67
C ARG A 35 12.52 12.62 -3.98
N PHE A 36 11.25 12.85 -4.34
CA PHE A 36 10.33 11.78 -4.74
C PHE A 36 10.80 11.03 -5.98
N ARG A 37 11.31 11.76 -6.99
CA ARG A 37 11.86 11.14 -8.20
C ARG A 37 13.06 10.25 -7.88
N ARG A 38 13.93 10.66 -6.96
CA ARG A 38 15.06 9.84 -6.49
C ARG A 38 14.58 8.58 -5.76
N ALA A 39 13.61 8.73 -4.84
CA ALA A 39 13.06 7.59 -4.09
C ALA A 39 12.40 6.56 -5.02
N LEU A 40 11.56 7.00 -5.95
CA LEU A 40 10.95 6.09 -6.94
C LEU A 40 12.00 5.46 -7.84
N LYS A 41 13.01 6.20 -8.27
CA LYS A 41 14.12 5.65 -9.06
C LYS A 41 14.85 4.54 -8.29
N GLU A 42 15.18 4.75 -7.02
CA GLU A 42 15.78 3.72 -6.17
C GLU A 42 14.87 2.50 -6.04
N ALA A 43 13.57 2.69 -5.83
CA ALA A 43 12.59 1.61 -5.72
C ALA A 43 12.48 0.79 -7.03
N LYS A 44 12.47 1.43 -8.21
CA LYS A 44 12.40 0.74 -9.52
C LYS A 44 13.50 -0.30 -9.72
N TYR A 45 14.70 0.00 -9.24
CA TYR A 45 15.88 -0.84 -9.44
C TYR A 45 16.20 -1.72 -8.22
N THR A 46 15.36 -1.67 -7.18
CA THR A 46 15.47 -2.58 -6.04
C THR A 46 14.64 -3.83 -6.34
N VAL A 47 15.21 -5.02 -6.12
CA VAL A 47 14.48 -6.28 -6.25
C VAL A 47 13.31 -6.26 -5.27
N GLY A 48 12.10 -6.41 -5.78
CA GLY A 48 10.86 -6.35 -5.02
C GLY A 48 9.92 -7.50 -5.35
N LEU A 49 8.74 -7.44 -4.76
CA LEU A 49 7.64 -8.37 -5.01
C LEU A 49 6.61 -7.69 -5.90
N THR A 50 6.09 -8.40 -6.90
CA THR A 50 4.97 -7.94 -7.71
C THR A 50 3.72 -8.69 -7.29
N PHE A 51 2.64 -7.96 -7.05
CA PHE A 51 1.33 -8.49 -6.70
C PHE A 51 0.32 -8.00 -7.73
N ASP A 52 -0.45 -8.94 -8.26
CA ASP A 52 -1.57 -8.69 -9.16
C ASP A 52 -2.85 -9.06 -8.39
N SER A 53 -3.80 -8.14 -8.28
CA SER A 53 -5.04 -8.33 -7.54
C SER A 53 -5.92 -9.45 -8.12
N SER A 54 -5.74 -9.80 -9.39
CA SER A 54 -6.47 -10.88 -10.07
C SER A 54 -5.77 -12.23 -9.90
N ASN A 55 -4.43 -12.25 -9.80
CA ASN A 55 -3.61 -13.46 -9.87
C ASN A 55 -2.75 -13.73 -8.61
N GLY A 56 -2.72 -12.81 -7.65
CA GLY A 56 -1.87 -12.89 -6.45
C GLY A 56 -0.43 -12.41 -6.70
N PHE A 57 0.49 -12.79 -5.82
CA PHE A 57 1.92 -12.50 -6.01
C PHE A 57 2.48 -13.26 -7.20
N ALA A 58 3.17 -12.56 -8.08
CA ALA A 58 3.89 -13.19 -9.19
C ALA A 58 5.10 -13.96 -8.63
N GLU A 59 5.20 -15.26 -8.93
CA GLU A 59 6.32 -16.12 -8.48
C GLU A 59 7.67 -15.78 -9.16
N GLU A 60 7.69 -14.86 -10.11
CA GLU A 60 8.86 -14.54 -10.91
C GLU A 60 9.81 -13.60 -10.15
N GLY A 61 10.72 -14.19 -9.34
CA GLY A 61 11.98 -13.50 -9.00
C GLY A 61 12.59 -13.71 -7.61
N VAL A 62 11.93 -14.37 -6.64
CA VAL A 62 12.52 -14.58 -5.30
C VAL A 62 12.39 -16.05 -4.86
N LYS A 63 13.37 -16.88 -5.23
CA LYS A 63 13.60 -18.20 -4.62
C LYS A 63 14.28 -18.05 -3.25
N ASN A 64 13.62 -17.34 -2.35
CA ASN A 64 14.01 -17.33 -0.96
C ASN A 64 12.73 -17.48 -0.16
N GLU A 65 12.30 -18.74 -0.01
CA GLU A 65 11.08 -19.14 0.70
C GLU A 65 10.98 -18.40 2.04
N SER A 66 12.10 -18.27 2.76
CA SER A 66 12.16 -17.51 4.02
C SER A 66 11.73 -16.04 3.91
N LEU A 67 12.10 -15.32 2.85
CA LEU A 67 11.71 -13.90 2.68
C LEU A 67 10.28 -13.77 2.19
N TYR A 68 9.83 -14.72 1.38
CA TYR A 68 8.47 -14.74 0.87
C TYR A 68 7.46 -15.05 1.97
N GLU A 69 7.72 -16.07 2.81
CA GLU A 69 6.90 -16.39 3.98
C GLU A 69 6.83 -15.23 4.98
N VAL A 70 7.97 -14.57 5.22
CA VAL A 70 8.02 -13.39 6.09
C VAL A 70 7.21 -12.24 5.48
N ALA A 71 7.33 -11.98 4.18
CA ALA A 71 6.55 -10.94 3.49
C ALA A 71 5.05 -11.25 3.51
N LEU A 72 4.66 -12.50 3.25
CA LEU A 72 3.27 -12.96 3.35
C LEU A 72 2.73 -12.78 4.77
N GLY A 73 3.48 -13.16 5.80
CA GLY A 73 3.09 -12.98 7.19
C GLY A 73 2.85 -11.51 7.56
N TYR A 74 3.75 -10.62 7.15
CA TYR A 74 3.57 -9.18 7.37
C TYR A 74 2.36 -8.62 6.60
N MET A 75 2.14 -9.07 5.37
CA MET A 75 1.04 -8.61 4.54
C MET A 75 -0.31 -9.12 5.06
N ASP A 76 -0.42 -10.37 5.51
CA ASP A 76 -1.64 -10.91 6.11
C ASP A 76 -2.03 -10.13 7.37
N GLU A 77 -1.05 -9.80 8.22
CA GLU A 77 -1.29 -8.98 9.41
C GLU A 77 -1.73 -7.55 9.04
N ALA A 78 -1.10 -6.95 8.03
CA ALA A 78 -1.46 -5.62 7.54
C ALA A 78 -2.87 -5.59 6.94
N PHE A 79 -3.23 -6.58 6.10
CA PHE A 79 -4.57 -6.69 5.52
C PHE A 79 -5.64 -6.96 6.58
N LYS A 80 -5.33 -7.81 7.57
CA LYS A 80 -6.23 -8.04 8.72
C LYS A 80 -6.48 -6.75 9.49
N LYS A 81 -5.43 -5.96 9.77
CA LYS A 81 -5.58 -4.64 10.40
C LYS A 81 -6.41 -3.68 9.54
N MET A 82 -6.20 -3.65 8.22
CA MET A 82 -6.96 -2.78 7.32
C MET A 82 -8.46 -3.17 7.23
N LYS A 83 -8.78 -4.47 7.23
CA LYS A 83 -10.17 -4.96 7.29
C LYS A 83 -10.84 -4.64 8.63
N MET A 84 -10.09 -4.66 9.74
CA MET A 84 -10.59 -4.24 11.05
C MET A 84 -10.84 -2.72 11.15
N VAL A 85 -10.14 -1.92 10.36
CA VAL A 85 -10.35 -0.46 10.27
C VAL A 85 -11.61 -0.13 9.47
N ASN A 86 -11.91 -0.87 8.40
CA ASN A 86 -13.14 -0.68 7.61
C ASN A 86 -14.40 -1.33 8.24
N GLY A 87 -14.25 -2.08 9.33
CA GLY A 87 -15.35 -2.74 10.05
C GLY A 87 -15.97 -1.93 11.19
N LYS A 88 -15.53 -0.69 11.43
CA LYS A 88 -16.17 0.19 12.42
C LYS A 88 -17.24 1.05 11.74
N HIS A 89 -18.38 0.45 11.42
CA HIS A 89 -19.63 1.19 11.54
C HIS A 89 -19.89 1.30 13.05
N ASP A 90 -19.68 2.50 13.58
CA ASP A 90 -20.06 2.84 14.94
C ASP A 90 -21.59 2.76 15.05
N SER A 91 -22.11 1.71 15.67
CA SER A 91 -23.55 1.51 15.89
C SER A 91 -24.06 2.29 17.11
N SER A 92 -23.39 3.36 17.52
CA SER A 92 -23.76 4.14 18.72
C SER A 92 -24.36 5.52 18.45
N LEU A 93 -24.67 5.88 17.19
CA LEU A 93 -25.36 7.13 16.85
C LEU A 93 -26.47 6.90 15.83
N LEU A 94 -27.61 6.36 16.27
CA LEU A 94 -28.96 6.64 15.74
C LEU A 94 -30.00 6.00 16.69
N ASP A 95 -29.92 6.34 17.99
CA ASP A 95 -31.10 6.38 18.85
C ASP A 95 -31.40 7.85 19.12
N MET A 96 -32.68 8.22 19.06
CA MET A 96 -33.25 9.58 19.06
C MET A 96 -33.41 10.23 17.68
N ASP A 97 -34.47 9.83 16.97
CA ASP A 97 -35.54 10.81 16.74
C ASP A 97 -36.89 10.16 17.03
N SER A 98 -37.58 10.78 17.99
CA SER A 98 -38.96 10.45 18.35
C SER A 98 -39.90 11.22 17.43
N GLN A 99 -41.01 10.55 17.08
CA GLN A 99 -42.28 11.07 16.58
C GLN A 99 -42.38 11.29 15.06
N GLU A 100 -43.22 10.50 14.38
CA GLU A 100 -44.58 10.95 13.98
C GLU A 100 -45.42 9.84 13.32
N THR A 101 -46.63 9.65 13.87
CA THR A 101 -47.93 9.39 13.20
C THR A 101 -48.31 8.07 12.47
N LEU A 102 -49.53 7.61 12.84
CA LEU A 102 -50.58 6.88 12.08
C LEU A 102 -50.28 5.40 11.78
N THR A 103 -51.08 4.41 12.22
CA THR A 103 -52.55 4.31 12.27
C THR A 103 -52.97 3.26 13.31
#